data_AF-A0AAF0XTJ5-F1
#
_entry.id   AF-A0AAF0XTJ5-F1
#
_cell.length_a   1.000
_cell.length_b   1.000
_cell.length_c   1.000
_cell.angle_alpha   90.00
_cell.angle_beta   90.00
_cell.angle_gamma   90.00
#
_symmetry.space_group_name_H-M   'P 1'
#
loop_
_entity.id
_entity.type
_entity.pdbx_description
1 polymer ?
#
loop_
_entity_poly.entity_id
_entity_poly.type
_entity_poly.pdbx_seq_one_letter_code
_entity_poly.pdbx_strand_id
1 'polypeptide(L)'
;MWFSYLKENKCWQLKTVNDEHNCIYQYRNKLVTVKYLADLYGPRIRRNPSWKLKEMQEEFRTTLKVEVGEAKCCRVRQRALSQVEEEMKKHYAWVRNFGGEILRRNKDNTVKICTTRVNEGDAPHFQRFYVCYDKLKKGWKAGCRPIIGLDGCFLKSVCGGQLLSAVGSDGNDSMFPFAMVVVESESYDSWSWFLLLLIEDLDLGDGTGYTLISDQQKVLISCLTTNFSALFLCSM
;
A
#
# COMPACT_ATOMS: atom_id res chain seq x y z
N MET A 1 -5.77 -29.48 41.10
CA MET A 1 -4.60 -29.45 42.01
C MET A 1 -4.75 -28.30 42.99
N TRP A 2 -4.29 -28.49 44.23
CA TRP A 2 -4.27 -27.45 45.27
C TRP A 2 -2.83 -27.19 45.73
N PHE A 3 -2.45 -25.93 45.74
CA PHE A 3 -1.14 -25.48 46.18
C PHE A 3 -1.29 -24.51 47.36
N SER A 4 -0.33 -24.56 48.29
CA SER A 4 -0.19 -23.52 49.31
C SER A 4 1.20 -22.93 49.25
N TYR A 5 1.28 -21.61 49.34
CA TYR A 5 2.56 -20.91 49.40
C TYR A 5 3.14 -20.96 50.82
N LEU A 6 4.31 -21.55 50.98
CA LEU A 6 5.05 -21.58 52.24
C LEU A 6 5.93 -20.34 52.31
N LYS A 7 5.54 -19.38 53.17
CA LYS A 7 6.25 -18.10 53.31
C LYS A 7 7.69 -18.27 53.81
N GLU A 8 7.93 -19.25 54.69
CA GLU A 8 9.24 -19.53 55.30
C GLU A 8 10.28 -19.95 54.26
N ASN A 9 9.91 -20.85 53.35
CA ASN A 9 10.80 -21.41 52.34
C ASN A 9 10.67 -20.75 50.96
N LYS A 10 9.80 -19.73 50.85
CA LYS A 10 9.46 -19.02 49.60
C LYS A 10 9.15 -19.96 48.43
N CYS A 11 8.45 -21.06 48.70
CA CYS A 11 8.14 -22.08 47.69
C CYS A 11 6.66 -22.44 47.71
N TRP A 12 6.17 -22.94 46.58
CA TRP A 12 4.82 -23.50 46.46
C TRP A 12 4.88 -24.99 46.79
N GLN A 13 4.12 -25.41 47.80
CA GLN A 13 3.95 -26.82 48.12
C GLN A 13 2.67 -27.34 47.47
N LEU A 14 2.80 -28.40 46.66
CA LEU A 14 1.68 -29.17 46.15
C LEU A 14 1.13 -30.02 47.28
N LYS A 15 -0.11 -29.75 47.71
CA LYS A 15 -0.73 -30.45 48.84
C LYS A 15 -1.63 -31.59 48.40
N THR A 16 -2.28 -31.42 47.25
CA THR A 16 -3.23 -32.41 46.75
C THR A 16 -3.21 -32.41 45.23
N VAL A 17 -2.93 -33.58 44.68
CA VAL A 17 -3.15 -33.92 43.28
C VAL A 17 -4.37 -34.82 43.24
N ASN A 18 -5.38 -34.42 42.48
CA ASN A 18 -6.45 -35.31 42.11
C ASN A 18 -6.17 -35.71 40.65
N ASP A 19 -5.93 -36.99 40.42
CA ASP A 19 -5.53 -37.54 39.12
C ASP A 19 -6.75 -37.84 38.23
N GLU A 20 -7.94 -37.96 38.84
CA GLU A 20 -9.21 -38.00 38.12
C GLU A 20 -9.69 -36.58 37.82
N HIS A 21 -9.60 -36.18 36.55
CA HIS A 21 -10.06 -34.87 36.11
C HIS A 21 -11.44 -34.94 35.42
N ASN A 22 -12.44 -34.26 35.99
CA ASN A 22 -13.69 -33.91 35.30
C ASN A 22 -13.60 -32.48 34.71
N CYS A 23 -12.39 -32.00 34.42
CA CYS A 23 -12.17 -30.63 33.97
C CYS A 23 -12.76 -30.42 32.57
N ILE A 24 -13.85 -29.65 32.53
CA ILE A 24 -14.44 -29.17 31.28
C ILE A 24 -13.51 -28.12 30.69
N TYR A 25 -13.23 -28.21 29.40
CA TYR A 25 -12.39 -27.24 28.70
C TYR A 25 -13.02 -25.84 28.79
N GLN A 26 -12.35 -24.91 29.46
CA GLN A 26 -12.82 -23.52 29.56
C GLN A 26 -12.23 -22.69 28.43
N TYR A 27 -13.08 -22.34 27.46
CA TYR A 27 -12.70 -21.48 26.35
C TYR A 27 -12.41 -20.03 26.78
N ARG A 28 -12.87 -19.62 27.96
CA ARG A 28 -12.68 -18.24 28.45
C ARG A 28 -11.34 -18.08 29.17
N ASN A 29 -10.33 -17.63 28.44
CA ASN A 29 -8.99 -17.39 29.00
C ASN A 29 -8.64 -15.89 29.06
N LYS A 30 -8.46 -15.36 30.28
CA LYS A 30 -8.08 -13.94 30.51
C LYS A 30 -6.63 -13.63 30.14
N LEU A 31 -5.75 -14.64 30.11
CA LEU A 31 -4.33 -14.49 29.78
C LEU A 31 -4.09 -14.29 28.28
N VAL A 32 -5.08 -14.61 27.44
CA VAL A 32 -5.02 -14.38 25.99
C VAL A 32 -5.18 -12.90 25.72
N THR A 33 -4.06 -12.19 25.66
CA THR A 33 -4.02 -10.75 25.42
C THR A 33 -4.17 -10.41 23.94
N VAL A 34 -4.56 -9.16 23.66
CA VAL A 34 -4.58 -8.63 22.28
C VAL A 34 -3.18 -8.67 21.67
N LYS A 35 -2.14 -8.37 22.46
CA LYS A 35 -0.74 -8.43 22.02
C LYS A 35 -0.37 -9.83 21.56
N TYR A 36 -0.61 -10.84 22.40
CA TYR A 36 -0.30 -12.23 22.05
C TYR A 36 -0.98 -12.69 20.74
N LEU A 37 -2.28 -12.41 20.59
CA LEU A 37 -3.01 -12.78 19.37
C LEU A 37 -2.52 -12.01 18.13
N ALA A 38 -2.19 -10.72 18.28
CA ALA A 38 -1.66 -9.91 17.19
C ALA A 38 -0.25 -10.34 16.77
N ASP A 39 0.60 -10.73 17.73
CA ASP A 39 1.94 -11.23 17.43
C ASP A 39 1.87 -12.59 16.72
N LEU A 40 0.97 -13.48 17.15
CA LEU A 40 0.77 -14.81 16.57
C LEU A 40 0.11 -14.78 15.18
N TYR A 41 -1.01 -14.06 15.03
CA TYR A 41 -1.79 -14.02 13.79
C TYR A 41 -1.48 -12.82 12.90
N GLY A 42 -0.61 -11.91 13.35
CA GLY A 42 -0.22 -10.71 12.61
C GLY A 42 0.20 -10.97 11.16
N PRO A 43 1.07 -11.95 10.85
CA PRO A 43 1.42 -12.29 9.47
C PRO A 43 0.22 -12.68 8.60
N ARG A 44 -0.76 -13.40 9.15
CA ARG A 44 -1.99 -13.78 8.43
C ARG A 44 -2.91 -12.58 8.22
N ILE A 45 -3.10 -11.77 9.25
CA ILE A 45 -3.90 -10.53 9.18
C ILE A 45 -3.30 -9.55 8.17
N ARG A 46 -1.97 -9.42 8.12
CA ARG A 46 -1.28 -8.56 7.15
C ARG A 46 -1.44 -9.04 5.71
N ARG A 47 -1.43 -10.36 5.47
CA ARG A 47 -1.69 -10.94 4.13
C ARG A 47 -3.15 -10.81 3.70
N ASN A 48 -4.08 -10.81 4.64
CA ASN A 48 -5.51 -10.66 4.38
C ASN A 48 -6.14 -9.67 5.38
N PRO A 49 -6.00 -8.35 5.18
CA PRO A 49 -6.58 -7.35 6.09
C PRO A 49 -8.11 -7.43 6.19
N SER A 50 -8.77 -7.93 5.15
CA SER A 50 -10.22 -8.14 5.08
C SER A 50 -10.69 -9.47 5.67
N TRP A 51 -9.81 -10.24 6.32
CA TRP A 51 -10.15 -11.49 7.01
C TRP A 51 -11.31 -11.28 7.99
N LYS A 52 -12.45 -11.94 7.78
CA LYS A 52 -13.69 -11.64 8.51
C LYS A 52 -13.55 -11.91 10.01
N LEU A 53 -14.17 -11.07 10.84
CA LEU A 53 -14.08 -11.19 12.31
C LEU A 53 -14.62 -12.52 12.82
N LYS A 54 -15.74 -13.01 12.24
CA LYS A 54 -16.30 -14.33 12.60
C LYS A 54 -15.37 -15.50 12.27
N GLU A 55 -14.70 -15.45 11.12
CA GLU A 55 -13.71 -16.47 10.74
C GLU A 55 -12.49 -16.42 11.68
N MET A 56 -12.08 -15.21 12.08
CA MET A 56 -11.01 -15.02 13.07
C MET A 56 -11.39 -15.59 14.45
N GLN A 57 -12.64 -15.39 14.89
CA GLN A 57 -13.13 -15.99 16.13
C GLN A 57 -13.15 -17.52 16.06
N GLU A 58 -13.60 -18.09 14.94
CA GLU A 58 -13.63 -19.54 14.75
C GLU A 58 -12.22 -20.14 14.71
N GLU A 59 -11.26 -19.46 14.07
CA GLU A 59 -9.85 -19.85 14.09
C GLU A 59 -9.28 -19.86 15.52
N PHE A 60 -9.57 -18.84 16.34
CA PHE A 60 -9.12 -18.79 17.74
C PHE A 60 -9.79 -19.89 18.57
N ARG A 61 -11.06 -20.18 18.31
CA ARG A 61 -11.82 -21.25 18.96
C ARG A 61 -11.28 -22.64 18.59
N THR A 62 -10.97 -22.88 17.32
CA THR A 62 -10.55 -24.19 16.82
C THR A 62 -9.10 -24.50 17.15
N THR A 63 -8.21 -23.53 16.94
CA THR A 63 -6.75 -23.69 17.06
C THR A 63 -6.27 -23.47 18.48
N LEU A 64 -6.65 -22.34 19.09
CA LEU A 64 -6.22 -21.99 20.45
C LEU A 64 -7.15 -22.52 21.54
N LYS A 65 -8.32 -23.04 21.16
CA LYS A 65 -9.38 -23.45 22.10
C LYS A 65 -9.80 -22.30 23.03
N VAL A 66 -9.87 -21.08 22.47
CA VAL A 66 -10.22 -19.86 23.21
C VAL A 66 -11.38 -19.12 22.54
N GLU A 67 -12.35 -18.70 23.34
CA GLU A 67 -13.43 -17.83 22.94
C GLU A 67 -13.00 -16.36 23.07
N VAL A 68 -13.08 -15.63 21.96
CA VAL A 68 -12.71 -14.23 21.87
C VAL A 68 -13.90 -13.45 21.35
N GLY A 69 -14.28 -12.38 22.06
CA GLY A 69 -15.35 -11.49 21.59
C GLY A 69 -14.92 -10.65 20.39
N GLU A 70 -15.89 -10.26 19.55
CA GLU A 70 -15.65 -9.54 18.29
C GLU A 70 -14.86 -8.23 18.47
N ALA A 71 -15.17 -7.45 19.51
CA ALA A 71 -14.43 -6.25 19.86
C ALA A 71 -12.94 -6.51 20.17
N LYS A 72 -12.59 -7.69 20.69
CA LYS A 72 -11.20 -8.08 20.92
C LYS A 72 -10.54 -8.48 19.59
N CYS A 73 -11.22 -9.19 18.71
CA CYS A 73 -10.73 -9.48 17.35
C CYS A 73 -10.46 -8.20 16.55
N CYS A 74 -11.34 -7.19 16.66
CA CYS A 74 -11.13 -5.89 16.04
C CYS A 74 -9.84 -5.23 16.55
N ARG A 75 -9.62 -5.20 17.87
CA ARG A 75 -8.37 -4.68 18.47
C ARG A 75 -7.13 -5.48 18.08
N VAL A 76 -7.25 -6.79 17.90
CA VAL A 76 -6.16 -7.65 17.40
C VAL A 76 -5.80 -7.27 15.97
N ARG A 77 -6.81 -7.10 15.09
CA ARG A 77 -6.59 -6.63 13.72
C ARG A 77 -5.92 -5.25 13.71
N GLN A 78 -6.48 -4.30 14.45
CA GLN A 78 -5.95 -2.95 14.54
C GLN A 78 -4.48 -2.94 15.00
N ARG A 79 -4.14 -3.72 16.03
CA ARG A 79 -2.77 -3.83 16.52
C ARG A 79 -1.82 -4.48 15.51
N ALA A 80 -2.29 -5.50 14.79
CA ALA A 80 -1.49 -6.17 13.77
C ALA A 80 -1.19 -5.24 12.57
N LEU A 81 -2.12 -4.35 12.23
CA LEU A 81 -1.96 -3.37 11.15
C LEU A 81 -1.19 -2.12 11.60
N SER A 82 -1.37 -1.66 12.85
CA SER A 82 -0.73 -0.44 13.34
C SER A 82 0.80 -0.50 13.34
N GLN A 83 1.38 -1.69 13.54
CA GLN A 83 2.83 -1.87 13.44
C GLN A 83 3.32 -1.59 12.00
N VAL A 84 2.60 -2.06 10.99
CA VAL A 84 2.91 -1.81 9.57
C VAL A 84 2.71 -0.35 9.22
N GLU A 85 1.61 0.25 9.68
CA GLU A 85 1.33 1.67 9.46
C GLU A 85 2.45 2.56 10.03
N GLU A 86 2.95 2.25 11.23
CA GLU A 86 4.03 3.01 11.85
C GLU A 86 5.37 2.86 11.11
N GLU A 87 5.68 1.67 10.62
CA GLU A 87 6.84 1.45 9.74
C GLU A 87 6.68 2.18 8.41
N MET A 88 5.48 2.18 7.82
CA MET A 88 5.19 2.91 6.59
C MET A 88 5.36 4.42 6.75
N LYS A 89 4.96 5.02 7.88
CA LYS A 89 5.24 6.44 8.15
C LYS A 89 6.72 6.76 8.03
N LYS A 90 7.59 5.87 8.53
CA LYS A 90 9.04 6.02 8.38
C LYS A 90 9.46 5.94 6.91
N HIS A 91 8.95 4.98 6.14
CA HIS A 91 9.26 4.88 4.71
C HIS A 91 8.80 6.11 3.93
N TYR A 92 7.60 6.64 4.19
CA TYR A 92 7.12 7.86 3.53
C TYR A 92 7.95 9.11 3.89
N ALA A 93 8.49 9.17 5.12
CA ALA A 93 9.44 10.22 5.49
C ALA A 93 10.72 10.20 4.63
N TRP A 94 11.10 9.04 4.08
CA TRP A 94 12.28 8.86 3.23
C TRP A 94 12.03 9.13 1.74
N VAL A 95 10.78 9.32 1.31
CA VAL A 95 10.45 9.52 -0.12
C VAL A 95 11.20 10.72 -0.71
N ARG A 96 11.40 11.78 0.07
CA ARG A 96 12.21 12.94 -0.35
C ARG A 96 13.70 12.58 -0.51
N ASN A 97 14.25 11.78 0.39
CA ASN A 97 15.62 11.30 0.29
C ASN A 97 15.78 10.40 -0.94
N PHE A 98 14.83 9.50 -1.18
CA PHE A 98 14.81 8.65 -2.37
C PHE A 98 14.76 9.46 -3.66
N GLY A 99 13.87 10.45 -3.74
CA GLY A 99 13.82 11.39 -4.86
C GLY A 99 15.13 12.17 -5.04
N GLY A 100 15.73 12.62 -3.94
CA GLY A 100 17.03 13.27 -3.93
C GLY A 100 18.15 12.38 -4.48
N GLU A 101 18.16 11.09 -4.14
CA GLU A 101 19.13 10.12 -4.65
C GLU A 101 18.96 9.85 -6.15
N ILE A 102 17.72 9.79 -6.65
CA ILE A 102 17.44 9.67 -8.09
C ILE A 102 18.03 10.86 -8.86
N LEU A 103 17.81 12.07 -8.35
CA LEU A 103 18.35 13.31 -8.93
C LEU A 103 19.87 13.41 -8.77
N ARG A 104 20.43 12.91 -7.65
CA ARG A 104 21.87 12.86 -7.43
C ARG A 104 22.56 11.96 -8.44
N ARG A 105 21.93 10.84 -8.81
CA ARG A 105 22.48 9.89 -9.77
C ARG A 105 22.44 10.42 -11.20
N ASN A 106 21.37 11.13 -11.56
CA ASN A 106 21.29 11.88 -12.81
C ASN A 106 20.37 13.10 -12.61
N LYS A 107 20.93 14.30 -12.80
CA LYS A 107 20.21 15.57 -12.62
C LYS A 107 19.13 15.81 -13.68
N ASP A 108 19.21 15.12 -14.81
CA ASP A 108 18.24 15.20 -15.91
C ASP A 108 16.99 14.33 -15.66
N ASN A 109 17.00 13.50 -14.61
CA ASN A 109 15.80 12.81 -14.16
C ASN A 109 14.79 13.83 -13.64
N THR A 110 13.52 13.54 -13.82
CA THR A 110 12.45 14.37 -13.27
C THR A 110 11.85 13.65 -12.08
N VAL A 111 11.83 14.33 -10.93
CA VAL A 111 11.16 13.86 -9.71
C VAL A 111 10.31 14.99 -9.16
N LYS A 112 9.01 14.74 -8.95
CA LYS A 112 8.10 15.70 -8.31
C LYS A 112 7.41 15.05 -7.13
N ILE A 113 7.41 15.73 -5.99
CA ILE A 113 6.84 15.22 -4.75
C ILE A 113 5.85 16.26 -4.23
N CYS A 114 4.58 15.90 -4.15
CA CYS A 114 3.52 16.73 -3.60
C CYS A 114 3.18 16.28 -2.17
N THR A 115 3.05 17.25 -1.28
CA THR A 115 2.59 17.03 0.10
C THR A 115 1.53 18.04 0.48
N THR A 116 0.50 17.61 1.18
CA THR A 116 -0.57 18.47 1.70
C THR A 116 -0.44 18.70 3.20
N ARG A 117 -1.14 19.69 3.72
CA ARG A 117 -1.33 19.90 5.16
C ARG A 117 -2.82 20.13 5.39
N VAL A 118 -3.37 19.55 6.45
CA VAL A 118 -4.78 19.74 6.81
C VAL A 118 -4.96 21.12 7.44
N ASN A 119 -4.10 21.47 8.40
CA ASN A 119 -4.03 22.79 8.98
C ASN A 119 -2.62 23.38 8.90
N GLU A 120 -2.51 24.70 9.08
CA GLU A 120 -1.22 25.36 9.25
C GLU A 120 -0.52 24.85 10.52
N GLY A 121 0.69 24.32 10.36
CA GLY A 121 1.48 23.72 11.44
C GLY A 121 1.42 22.19 11.50
N ASP A 122 0.49 21.56 10.79
CA ASP A 122 0.44 20.09 10.73
C ASP A 122 1.63 19.51 9.96
N ALA A 123 1.98 18.27 10.33
CA ALA A 123 2.98 17.50 9.60
C ALA A 123 2.55 17.36 8.12
N PRO A 124 3.48 17.47 7.17
CA PRO A 124 3.17 17.28 5.76
C PRO A 124 2.71 15.84 5.52
N HIS A 125 1.56 15.70 4.87
CA HIS A 125 1.01 14.43 4.44
C HIS A 125 1.45 14.17 3.00
N PHE A 126 1.93 12.96 2.74
CA PHE A 126 2.26 12.54 1.39
C PHE A 126 0.99 12.55 0.52
N GLN A 127 1.09 13.15 -0.68
CA GLN A 127 -0.01 13.16 -1.65
C GLN A 127 0.40 12.47 -2.95
N ARG A 128 1.48 12.92 -3.59
CA ARG A 128 1.89 12.41 -4.92
C ARG A 128 3.40 12.29 -5.06
N PHE A 129 3.84 11.30 -5.83
CA PHE A 129 5.25 11.10 -6.21
C PHE A 129 5.33 10.73 -7.69
N TYR A 130 5.90 11.62 -8.51
CA TYR A 130 6.17 11.38 -9.92
C TYR A 130 7.66 11.13 -10.14
N VAL A 131 7.99 10.17 -11.01
CA VAL A 131 9.35 9.96 -11.49
C VAL A 131 9.37 9.62 -12.98
N CYS A 132 10.28 10.27 -13.70
CA CYS A 132 10.61 9.99 -15.10
C CYS A 132 12.13 10.02 -15.26
N TYR A 133 12.71 8.90 -15.68
CA TYR A 133 14.16 8.79 -15.82
C TYR A 133 14.61 9.30 -17.18
N ASP A 134 15.66 10.13 -17.21
CA ASP A 134 16.19 10.75 -18.42
C ASP A 134 16.52 9.72 -19.52
N LYS A 135 17.13 8.60 -19.11
CA LYS A 135 17.51 7.54 -20.06
C LYS A 135 16.30 6.80 -20.62
N LEU A 136 15.23 6.64 -19.83
CA LEU A 136 14.01 5.99 -20.30
C LEU A 136 13.24 6.91 -21.25
N LYS A 137 13.07 8.20 -20.92
CA LYS A 137 12.41 9.15 -21.83
C LYS A 137 13.16 9.30 -23.16
N LYS A 138 14.49 9.38 -23.13
CA LYS A 138 15.32 9.39 -24.36
C LYS A 138 15.24 8.08 -25.13
N GLY A 139 15.26 6.93 -24.43
CA GLY A 139 15.12 5.61 -25.05
C GLY A 139 13.78 5.44 -25.77
N TRP A 140 12.69 5.88 -25.13
CA TRP A 140 11.36 5.89 -25.74
C TRP A 140 11.33 6.78 -26.99
N LYS A 141 11.79 8.04 -26.90
CA LYS A 141 11.84 8.96 -28.05
C LYS A 141 12.65 8.42 -29.22
N ALA A 142 13.72 7.65 -28.97
CA ALA A 142 14.63 7.18 -30.00
C ALA A 142 14.23 5.85 -30.65
N GLY A 143 13.51 4.98 -29.94
CA GLY A 143 13.32 3.58 -30.38
C GLY A 143 11.93 3.00 -30.20
N CYS A 144 11.02 3.69 -29.50
CA CYS A 144 9.64 3.23 -29.37
C CYS A 144 8.75 3.78 -30.49
N ARG A 145 7.67 3.07 -30.78
CA ARG A 145 6.57 3.56 -31.61
C ARG A 145 5.94 4.77 -30.90
N PRO A 146 5.34 5.74 -31.63
CA PRO A 146 4.69 6.91 -31.05
C PRO A 146 3.33 6.55 -30.43
N ILE A 147 3.34 5.58 -29.54
CA ILE A 147 2.20 5.02 -28.82
C ILE A 147 2.52 5.13 -27.33
N ILE A 148 1.57 5.65 -26.57
CA ILE A 148 1.66 5.76 -25.11
C ILE A 148 0.44 5.05 -24.52
N GLY A 149 0.69 3.92 -23.87
CA GLY A 149 -0.25 3.25 -23.00
C GLY A 149 -0.28 3.92 -21.62
N LEU A 150 -1.48 4.16 -21.11
CA LEU A 150 -1.73 4.69 -19.77
C LEU A 150 -2.53 3.65 -19.00
N ASP A 151 -2.03 3.28 -17.83
CA ASP A 151 -2.67 2.30 -16.96
C ASP A 151 -2.51 2.70 -15.48
N GLY A 152 -3.46 2.27 -14.67
CA GLY A 152 -3.53 2.52 -13.24
C GLY A 152 -3.78 1.22 -12.48
N CYS A 153 -3.05 1.02 -11.37
CA CYS A 153 -3.30 -0.11 -10.49
C CYS A 153 -3.35 0.28 -9.01
N PHE A 154 -4.20 -0.42 -8.25
CA PHE A 154 -4.34 -0.20 -6.81
C PHE A 154 -3.13 -0.73 -6.05
N LEU A 155 -2.54 0.12 -5.20
CA LEU A 155 -1.51 -0.30 -4.26
C LEU A 155 -2.15 -1.07 -3.11
N LYS A 156 -1.78 -2.34 -2.95
CA LYS A 156 -2.20 -3.19 -1.83
C LYS A 156 -1.43 -2.86 -0.54
N SER A 157 -1.41 -1.59 -0.16
CA SER A 157 -0.78 -1.08 1.06
C SER A 157 -1.84 -0.71 2.09
N VAL A 158 -1.44 -0.62 3.37
CA VAL A 158 -2.33 -0.10 4.43
C VAL A 158 -2.69 1.37 4.21
N CYS A 159 -1.86 2.12 3.47
CA CYS A 159 -2.09 3.52 3.13
C CYS A 159 -2.98 3.69 1.88
N GLY A 160 -3.27 2.61 1.16
CA GLY A 160 -3.95 2.66 -0.14
C GLY A 160 -3.11 3.36 -1.21
N GLY A 161 -3.77 4.15 -2.05
CA GLY A 161 -3.19 4.85 -3.19
C GLY A 161 -3.21 4.02 -4.48
N GLN A 162 -2.85 4.67 -5.57
CA GLN A 162 -2.79 4.08 -6.90
C GLN A 162 -1.45 4.43 -7.55
N LEU A 163 -0.92 3.46 -8.31
CA LEU A 163 0.24 3.64 -9.17
C LEU A 163 -0.27 3.80 -10.60
N LEU A 164 -0.06 4.97 -11.18
CA LEU A 164 -0.30 5.21 -12.60
C LEU A 164 1.03 5.11 -13.35
N SER A 165 0.98 4.62 -14.58
CA SER A 165 2.16 4.42 -15.40
C SER A 165 1.93 4.81 -16.85
N ALA A 166 2.99 5.25 -17.49
CA ALA A 166 3.05 5.47 -18.93
C ALA A 166 4.03 4.47 -19.54
N VAL A 167 3.54 3.71 -20.53
CA VAL A 167 4.27 2.65 -21.21
C VAL A 167 4.29 2.90 -22.71
N GLY A 168 5.44 2.68 -23.34
CA GLY A 168 5.57 2.65 -24.78
C GLY A 168 5.51 1.24 -25.32
N SER A 169 5.42 1.13 -26.65
CA SER A 169 5.66 -0.11 -27.38
C SER A 169 6.98 0.02 -28.14
N ASP A 170 7.95 -0.85 -27.84
CA ASP A 170 9.23 -0.84 -28.53
C ASP A 170 9.15 -1.48 -29.94
N GLY A 171 10.27 -1.48 -30.67
CA GLY A 171 10.35 -2.09 -31.99
C GLY A 171 10.14 -3.61 -32.03
N ASN A 172 10.13 -4.28 -30.86
CA ASN A 172 9.86 -5.71 -30.70
C ASN A 172 8.48 -5.95 -30.06
N ASP A 173 7.57 -4.98 -30.17
CA ASP A 173 6.21 -5.02 -29.65
C ASP A 173 6.13 -5.33 -28.14
N SER A 174 7.21 -5.04 -27.41
CA SER A 174 7.31 -5.23 -25.97
C SER A 174 6.96 -3.94 -25.23
N MET A 175 6.47 -4.09 -23.99
CA MET A 175 6.14 -2.94 -23.14
C MET A 175 7.40 -2.26 -22.63
N PHE A 176 7.45 -0.94 -22.79
CA PHE A 176 8.56 -0.10 -22.34
C PHE A 176 8.08 0.96 -21.34
N PRO A 177 8.05 0.68 -20.02
CA PRO A 177 7.65 1.66 -19.03
C PRO A 177 8.69 2.77 -18.91
N PHE A 178 8.25 4.04 -19.00
CA PHE A 178 9.18 5.18 -18.99
C PHE A 178 8.85 6.27 -17.96
N ALA A 179 7.59 6.36 -17.50
CA ALA A 179 7.19 7.25 -16.41
C ALA A 179 6.19 6.57 -15.48
N MET A 180 6.24 6.93 -14.20
CA MET A 180 5.32 6.41 -13.19
C MET A 180 4.97 7.48 -12.16
N VAL A 181 3.80 7.35 -11.57
CA VAL A 181 3.34 8.23 -10.51
C VAL A 181 2.56 7.47 -9.44
N VAL A 182 2.84 7.75 -8.18
CA VAL A 182 2.01 7.34 -7.05
C VAL A 182 1.07 8.49 -6.70
N VAL A 183 -0.22 8.21 -6.65
CA VAL A 183 -1.29 9.19 -6.35
C VAL A 183 -2.22 8.68 -5.27
N GLU A 184 -2.98 9.58 -4.66
CA GLU A 184 -3.96 9.27 -3.63
C GLU A 184 -5.17 8.52 -4.16
N SER A 185 -5.60 8.84 -5.40
CA SER A 185 -6.68 8.16 -6.11
C SER A 185 -6.67 8.49 -7.61
N GLU A 186 -7.32 7.67 -8.44
CA GLU A 186 -7.61 7.88 -9.87
C GLU A 186 -8.72 8.91 -10.00
N SER A 187 -8.33 10.16 -9.78
CA SER A 187 -9.18 11.33 -9.94
C SER A 187 -8.76 12.13 -11.17
N TYR A 188 -9.63 13.05 -11.60
CA TYR A 188 -9.30 13.97 -12.69
C TYR A 188 -8.05 14.78 -12.35
N ASP A 189 -7.93 15.23 -11.10
CA ASP A 189 -6.79 16.04 -10.66
C ASP A 189 -5.47 15.25 -10.67
N SER A 190 -5.52 13.99 -10.23
CA SER A 190 -4.36 13.08 -10.25
C SER A 190 -3.88 12.78 -11.67
N TRP A 191 -4.81 12.46 -12.58
CA TRP A 191 -4.50 12.20 -13.98
C TRP A 191 -4.02 13.47 -14.71
N SER A 192 -4.68 14.60 -14.50
CA SER A 192 -4.26 15.88 -15.06
C SER A 192 -2.85 16.24 -14.62
N TRP A 193 -2.53 16.09 -13.33
CA TRP A 193 -1.19 16.33 -12.80
C TRP A 193 -0.14 15.41 -13.43
N PHE A 194 -0.46 14.12 -13.62
CA PHE A 194 0.44 13.17 -14.28
C PHE A 194 0.68 13.51 -15.75
N LEU A 195 -0.39 13.82 -16.50
CA LEU A 195 -0.33 14.09 -17.93
C LEU A 195 0.41 15.39 -18.23
N LEU A 196 0.22 16.45 -17.44
CA LEU A 196 0.96 17.71 -17.60
C LEU A 196 2.47 17.49 -17.46
N LEU A 197 2.88 16.72 -16.44
CA LEU A 197 4.29 16.37 -16.26
C LEU A 197 4.81 15.49 -17.41
N LEU A 198 3.98 14.57 -17.90
CA LEU A 198 4.34 13.69 -19.02
C LEU A 198 4.54 14.48 -20.32
N ILE A 199 3.64 15.43 -20.62
CA ILE A 199 3.72 16.33 -21.77
C ILE A 199 5.00 17.17 -21.70
N GLU A 200 5.32 17.72 -20.52
CA GLU A 200 6.54 18.49 -20.29
C GLU A 200 7.80 17.62 -20.48
N ASP A 201 7.88 16.44 -19.86
CA ASP A 201 9.09 15.59 -19.94
C ASP A 201 9.34 15.00 -21.34
N LEU A 202 8.27 14.77 -22.10
CA LEU A 202 8.34 14.19 -23.43
C LEU A 202 8.29 15.23 -24.55
N ASP A 203 8.13 16.52 -24.24
CA ASP A 203 7.98 17.58 -25.25
C ASP A 203 6.86 17.26 -26.26
N LEU A 204 5.70 16.75 -25.79
CA LEU A 204 4.64 16.24 -26.68
C LEU A 204 3.84 17.33 -27.40
N GLY A 205 3.98 18.60 -26.99
CA GLY A 205 3.19 19.70 -27.52
C GLY A 205 1.69 19.46 -27.35
N ASP A 206 0.95 19.53 -28.45
CA ASP A 206 -0.51 19.32 -28.50
C ASP A 206 -0.93 17.84 -28.65
N GLY A 207 0.05 16.93 -28.69
CA GLY A 207 -0.14 15.49 -28.88
C GLY A 207 -0.14 15.03 -30.34
N THR A 208 0.00 15.94 -31.30
CA THR A 208 0.01 15.58 -32.73
C THR A 208 1.09 14.55 -33.04
N GLY A 209 0.69 13.47 -33.71
CA GLY A 209 1.60 12.39 -34.13
C GLY A 209 1.76 11.26 -33.11
N TYR A 210 1.10 11.34 -31.94
CA TYR A 210 1.09 10.28 -30.93
C TYR A 210 -0.28 9.61 -30.81
N THR A 211 -0.28 8.33 -30.49
CA THR A 211 -1.50 7.55 -30.18
C THR A 211 -1.53 7.24 -28.69
N LEU A 212 -2.67 7.50 -28.03
CA LEU A 212 -2.87 7.10 -26.64
C LEU A 212 -3.75 5.86 -26.54
N ILE A 213 -3.34 4.96 -25.66
CA ILE A 213 -4.05 3.73 -25.35
C ILE A 213 -4.36 3.71 -23.86
N SER A 214 -5.59 3.40 -23.50
CA SER A 214 -6.05 3.35 -22.11
C SER A 214 -7.22 2.38 -21.98
N ASP A 215 -7.51 1.94 -20.75
CA ASP A 215 -8.71 1.18 -20.37
C ASP A 215 -10.03 1.99 -20.47
N GLN A 216 -10.00 3.19 -21.02
CA GLN A 216 -11.16 4.06 -21.29
C GLN A 216 -11.99 4.43 -20.04
N GLN A 217 -11.35 4.50 -18.88
CA GLN A 217 -12.02 5.07 -17.71
C GLN A 217 -12.44 6.52 -17.98
N LYS A 218 -13.70 6.85 -17.62
CA LYS A 218 -14.31 8.16 -17.89
C LYS A 218 -13.46 9.35 -17.44
N VAL A 219 -12.81 9.20 -16.29
CA VAL A 219 -11.96 10.24 -15.70
C VAL A 219 -10.75 10.51 -16.59
N LEU A 220 -10.09 9.46 -17.08
CA LEU A 220 -8.92 9.58 -17.94
C LEU A 220 -9.29 10.17 -19.30
N ILE A 221 -10.39 9.74 -19.91
CA ILE A 221 -10.88 10.31 -21.19
C ILE A 221 -11.06 11.82 -21.05
N SER A 222 -11.72 12.27 -19.97
CA SER A 222 -11.93 13.70 -19.72
C SER A 222 -10.59 14.44 -19.62
N CYS A 223 -9.63 13.92 -18.85
CA CYS A 223 -8.31 14.55 -18.73
C CYS A 223 -7.57 14.62 -20.06
N LEU A 224 -7.64 13.56 -20.88
CA LEU A 224 -6.98 13.52 -22.18
C LEU A 224 -7.54 14.56 -23.13
N THR A 225 -8.87 14.68 -23.22
CA THR A 225 -9.52 15.70 -24.08
C THR A 225 -9.20 17.13 -23.67
N THR A 226 -8.88 17.38 -22.39
CA THR A 226 -8.51 18.71 -21.91
C THR A 226 -7.03 19.03 -22.12
N ASN A 227 -6.15 18.05 -21.96
CA ASN A 227 -4.70 18.26 -22.02
C ASN A 227 -4.10 18.06 -23.41
N PHE A 228 -4.83 17.43 -24.34
CA PHE A 228 -4.37 17.18 -25.70
C PHE A 228 -5.49 17.47 -26.72
N SER A 229 -5.17 18.25 -27.76
CA SER A 229 -6.14 18.70 -28.76
C SER A 229 -6.16 17.85 -30.04
N ALA A 230 -5.14 17.03 -30.31
CA ALA A 230 -4.95 16.34 -31.58
C ALA A 230 -4.66 14.83 -31.44
N LEU A 231 -5.42 14.12 -30.58
CA LEU A 231 -5.16 12.71 -30.28
C LEU A 231 -6.19 11.73 -30.83
N PHE A 232 -5.70 10.53 -31.16
CA PHE A 232 -6.50 9.32 -31.33
C PHE A 232 -6.47 8.50 -30.04
N LEU A 233 -7.65 8.19 -29.51
CA LEU A 233 -7.87 7.44 -28.28
C LEU A 233 -8.33 6.02 -28.63
N CYS A 234 -7.54 5.01 -28.27
CA CYS A 234 -7.87 3.60 -28.47
C CYS A 234 -8.07 2.89 -27.12
N SER A 235 -9.00 1.92 -27.08
CA SER A 235 -9.13 0.99 -25.96
C SER A 235 -7.98 -0.01 -25.99
N MET A 236 -7.47 -0.40 -24.82
CA MET A 236 -6.86 -1.74 -24.68
C MET A 236 -7.90 -2.84 -24.84
#